data_AF-A0A2X1XXR6-F1
#
_entry.id   AF-A0A2X1XXR6-F1
#
_cell.length_a   1.000
_cell.length_b   1.000
_cell.length_c   1.000
_cell.angle_alpha   90.00
_cell.angle_beta   90.00
_cell.angle_gamma   90.00
#
_symmetry.space_group_name_H-M   'P 1'
#
loop_
_entity.id
_entity.type
_entity.pdbx_description
1 polymer ?
#
loop_
_entity_poly.entity_id
_entity_poly.type
_entity_poly.pdbx_seq_one_letter_code
_entity_poly.pdbx_strand_id
1 'polypeptide(L)'
;MDIKIMNCNNVDEGNIKLIEGRLNIKYAINGTGKSTIAKAIEATITDDESKMKELLPFKYYDIDSKHEPKITCNETLNSVAIFNEKYVSDYIFQPNELIKNSFEIFIKTSQYENHTKEIKELLKKNKSNF
;
A
#
# COMPACT_ATOMS: atom_id res chain seq x y z
N MET A 1 17.04 1.20 5.90
CA MET A 1 15.98 0.26 6.26
C MET A 1 16.27 -1.14 5.73
N ASP A 2 16.33 -2.11 6.64
CA ASP A 2 16.57 -3.53 6.38
C ASP A 2 15.41 -4.33 6.97
N ILE A 3 14.71 -5.05 6.09
CA ILE A 3 13.53 -5.84 6.41
C ILE A 3 13.92 -7.31 6.30
N LYS A 4 13.86 -8.04 7.40
CA LYS A 4 14.09 -9.47 7.45
C LYS A 4 12.75 -10.20 7.61
N ILE A 5 12.48 -11.15 6.72
CA ILE A 5 11.29 -12.00 6.72
C ILE A 5 11.70 -13.46 6.93
N MET A 6 10.96 -14.19 7.74
CA MET A 6 11.25 -15.57 8.10
C MET A 6 9.96 -16.38 8.22
N ASN A 7 9.99 -17.62 7.71
CA ASN A 7 8.89 -18.57 7.76
C ASN A 7 7.55 -17.95 7.30
N CYS A 8 7.51 -17.29 6.14
CA CYS A 8 6.28 -16.74 5.58
C CYS A 8 5.97 -17.42 4.25
N ASN A 9 4.87 -18.17 4.15
CA ASN A 9 4.46 -18.94 2.97
C ASN A 9 5.62 -19.74 2.36
N ASN A 10 6.08 -19.33 1.18
CA ASN A 10 7.14 -19.95 0.40
C ASN A 10 8.54 -19.37 0.72
N VAL A 11 8.64 -18.44 1.67
CA VAL A 11 9.88 -17.75 2.05
C VAL A 11 10.33 -18.26 3.42
N ASP A 12 11.41 -19.03 3.41
CA ASP A 12 12.04 -19.51 4.64
C ASP A 12 12.82 -18.40 5.34
N GLU A 13 13.66 -17.70 4.60
CA GLU A 13 14.38 -16.51 5.04
C GLU A 13 14.58 -15.55 3.86
N GLY A 14 14.39 -14.26 4.10
CA GLY A 14 14.65 -13.21 3.12
C GLY A 14 15.10 -11.92 3.80
N ASN A 15 15.95 -11.16 3.12
CA ASN A 15 16.38 -9.84 3.55
C ASN A 15 16.20 -8.83 2.41
N ILE A 16 15.52 -7.73 2.69
CA ILE A 16 15.21 -6.67 1.74
C ILE A 16 15.76 -5.36 2.30
N LYS A 17 16.67 -4.76 1.54
CA LYS A 17 17.21 -3.44 1.85
C LYS A 17 16.51 -2.35 1.04
N LEU A 18 15.95 -1.38 1.76
CA LEU A 18 15.40 -0.14 1.23
C LEU A 18 16.32 1.02 1.59
N ILE A 19 16.62 1.84 0.57
CA ILE A 19 17.38 3.07 0.71
C ILE A 19 16.41 4.24 0.75
N GLU A 20 16.40 4.98 1.84
CA GLU A 20 15.55 6.15 2.01
C GLU A 20 15.81 7.22 0.94
N GLY A 21 14.76 7.94 0.54
CA GLY A 21 14.82 8.98 -0.49
C GLY A 21 15.05 8.46 -1.91
N ARG A 22 14.92 7.14 -2.14
CA ARG A 22 15.12 6.52 -3.46
C ARG A 22 13.93 5.68 -3.90
N LEU A 23 13.75 5.59 -5.21
CA LEU A 23 12.89 4.58 -5.82
C LEU A 23 13.59 3.22 -5.73
N ASN A 24 13.09 2.35 -4.86
CA ASN A 24 13.64 1.02 -4.64
C ASN A 24 12.94 0.00 -5.54
N ILE A 25 13.57 -0.37 -6.66
CA ILE A 25 13.03 -1.38 -7.59
C ILE A 25 13.66 -2.75 -7.28
N LYS A 26 12.83 -3.73 -6.92
CA LYS A 26 13.24 -5.12 -6.71
C LYS A 26 12.47 -6.01 -7.67
N TYR A 27 13.17 -6.67 -8.60
CA TYR A 27 12.56 -7.57 -9.59
C TYR A 27 12.79 -9.03 -9.19
N ALA A 28 11.77 -9.86 -9.37
CA ALA A 28 11.87 -11.29 -9.13
C ALA A 28 10.86 -12.05 -9.98
N ILE A 29 11.15 -13.32 -10.27
CA ILE A 29 10.26 -14.22 -11.01
C ILE A 29 9.02 -14.59 -10.18
N ASN A 30 8.04 -15.21 -10.83
CA ASN A 30 6.84 -15.69 -10.15
C ASN A 30 7.19 -16.82 -9.17
N GLY A 31 6.47 -16.87 -8.04
CA GLY A 31 6.76 -17.83 -6.97
C GLY A 31 7.94 -17.46 -6.06
N THR A 32 8.66 -16.36 -6.28
CA THR A 32 9.75 -15.94 -5.37
C THR A 32 9.25 -15.36 -4.03
N GLY A 33 7.96 -15.07 -3.88
CA GLY A 33 7.39 -14.51 -2.64
C GLY A 33 7.20 -12.99 -2.63
N LYS A 34 7.18 -12.33 -3.80
CA LYS A 34 6.88 -10.89 -3.92
C LYS A 34 5.60 -10.49 -3.16
N SER A 35 4.50 -11.22 -3.40
CA SER A 35 3.22 -10.98 -2.73
C SER A 35 3.26 -11.34 -1.25
N THR A 36 4.02 -12.37 -0.87
CA THR A 36 4.24 -12.77 0.54
C THR A 36 4.89 -11.64 1.33
N ILE A 37 5.93 -11.04 0.77
CA ILE A 37 6.64 -9.89 1.37
C ILE A 37 5.67 -8.72 1.60
N ALA A 38 4.86 -8.38 0.59
CA ALA A 38 3.90 -7.29 0.69
C ALA A 38 2.87 -7.54 1.80
N LYS A 39 2.29 -8.75 1.85
CA LYS A 39 1.34 -9.15 2.91
C LYS A 39 1.97 -9.16 4.30
N ALA A 40 3.21 -9.63 4.44
CA ALA A 40 3.92 -9.62 5.72
C ALA A 40 4.16 -8.20 6.23
N ILE A 41 4.54 -7.28 5.35
CA ILE A 41 4.69 -5.86 5.68
C ILE A 41 3.34 -5.27 6.12
N GLU A 42 2.26 -5.53 5.37
CA GLU A 42 0.92 -5.07 5.73
C GLU A 42 0.49 -5.56 7.12
N ALA A 43 0.62 -6.86 7.38
CA ALA A 43 0.23 -7.48 8.65
C ALA A 43 0.96 -6.85 9.84
N THR A 44 2.24 -6.49 9.69
CA THR A 44 3.00 -5.80 10.73
C THR A 44 2.59 -4.36 10.94
N ILE A 45 2.28 -3.62 9.87
CA ILE A 45 1.85 -2.23 9.98
C ILE A 45 0.47 -2.15 10.65
N THR A 46 -0.42 -3.10 10.36
CA THR A 46 -1.76 -3.13 10.94
C THR A 46 -1.83 -3.78 12.31
N ASP A 47 -0.71 -4.32 12.81
CA ASP A 47 -0.64 -5.13 14.04
C ASP A 47 -1.70 -6.25 14.08
N ASP A 48 -1.91 -6.89 12.92
CA ASP A 48 -2.97 -7.88 12.74
C ASP A 48 -2.38 -9.30 12.81
N GLU A 49 -2.44 -9.89 14.01
CA GLU A 49 -1.97 -11.26 14.25
C GLU A 49 -2.63 -12.29 13.33
N SER A 50 -3.90 -12.09 12.94
CA SER A 50 -4.62 -13.05 12.12
C SER A 50 -4.02 -13.10 10.72
N LYS A 51 -3.74 -11.94 10.12
CA LYS A 51 -3.03 -11.83 8.84
C LYS A 51 -1.62 -12.40 8.91
N MET A 52 -0.93 -12.23 10.04
CA MET A 52 0.41 -12.81 10.20
C MET A 52 0.35 -14.34 10.26
N LYS A 53 -0.64 -14.91 10.97
CA LYS A 53 -0.86 -16.36 11.06
C LYS A 53 -1.24 -16.98 9.72
N GLU A 54 -1.97 -16.27 8.87
CA GLU A 54 -2.27 -16.70 7.48
C GLU A 54 -1.02 -16.89 6.62
N LEU A 55 0.13 -16.33 7.02
CA LEU A 55 1.39 -16.50 6.32
C LEU A 55 2.17 -17.73 6.79
N LEU A 56 1.61 -18.59 7.65
CA LEU A 56 2.29 -19.81 8.06
C LEU A 56 2.62 -20.69 6.84
N PRO A 57 3.88 -21.10 6.65
CA PRO A 57 4.25 -22.03 5.60
C PRO A 57 3.49 -23.34 5.77
N PHE A 58 2.95 -23.85 4.65
CA PHE A 58 2.17 -25.09 4.64
C PHE A 58 2.91 -26.28 5.28
N LYS A 59 4.25 -26.33 5.13
CA LYS A 59 5.10 -27.38 5.73
C LYS A 59 5.11 -27.40 7.26
N TYR A 60 4.57 -26.37 7.92
CA TYR A 60 4.48 -26.28 9.38
C TYR A 60 3.03 -26.43 9.89
N TYR A 61 2.07 -26.73 9.01
CA TYR A 61 0.69 -27.00 9.41
C TYR A 61 0.60 -28.30 10.20
N ASP A 62 -0.22 -28.32 11.26
CA ASP A 62 -0.46 -29.47 12.14
C ASP A 62 0.80 -30.06 12.81
N ILE A 63 1.92 -29.35 12.73
CA ILE A 63 3.15 -29.65 13.46
C ILE A 63 3.18 -28.69 14.64
N ASP A 64 3.43 -29.21 15.84
CA ASP A 64 3.71 -28.41 17.03
C ASP A 64 5.11 -27.78 16.87
N SER A 65 5.18 -26.79 15.98
CA SER A 65 6.38 -26.21 15.44
C SER A 65 6.58 -24.83 16.04
N LYS A 66 7.78 -24.55 16.54
CA LYS A 66 8.17 -23.21 17.00
C LYS A 66 8.40 -22.22 15.84
N HIS A 67 8.12 -22.62 14.59
CA HIS A 67 8.29 -21.78 13.42
C HIS A 67 7.02 -20.97 13.17
N GLU A 68 7.03 -19.74 13.66
CA GLU A 68 6.00 -18.76 13.37
C GLU A 68 6.47 -17.79 12.28
N PRO A 69 5.55 -17.27 11.44
CA PRO A 69 5.83 -16.18 10.53
C PRO A 69 6.35 -14.98 11.30
N LYS A 70 7.48 -14.46 10.84
CA LYS A 70 8.13 -13.34 11.50
C LYS A 70 8.70 -12.38 10.48
N ILE A 71 8.47 -11.12 10.74
CA ILE A 71 9.14 -10.03 10.05
C ILE A 71 9.71 -9.07 11.08
N THR A 72 10.91 -8.60 10.80
CA THR A 72 11.63 -7.63 11.64
C THR A 72 12.17 -6.56 10.74
N CYS A 73 12.02 -5.31 11.17
CA CYS A 73 12.56 -4.14 10.48
C CYS A 73 13.36 -3.34 11.49
N ASN A 74 14.50 -2.78 11.07
CA ASN A 74 15.29 -1.88 11.91
C ASN A 74 14.67 -0.47 12.04
N GLU A 75 13.60 -0.20 11.29
CA GLU A 75 12.90 1.07 11.25
C GLU A 75 11.38 0.84 11.25
N THR A 76 10.59 1.80 11.74
CA THR A 76 9.13 1.69 11.77
C THR A 76 8.54 1.94 10.38
N LEU A 77 7.70 1.01 9.93
CA LEU A 77 6.86 1.18 8.74
C LEU A 77 5.49 1.68 9.19
N ASN A 78 5.03 2.82 8.63
CA ASN A 78 3.77 3.43 9.05
C ASN A 78 2.60 3.14 8.11
N SER A 79 2.90 2.90 6.83
CA SER A 79 1.87 2.65 5.82
C SER A 79 2.45 1.85 4.66
N VAL A 80 1.57 1.10 3.98
CA VAL A 80 1.89 0.37 2.76
C VAL A 80 0.71 0.46 1.80
N ALA A 81 1.00 0.64 0.52
CA ALA A 81 0.02 0.54 -0.55
C ALA A 81 0.37 -0.66 -1.42
N ILE A 82 -0.56 -1.60 -1.54
CA ILE A 82 -0.37 -2.85 -2.29
C ILE A 82 -1.27 -2.81 -3.52
N PHE A 83 -0.65 -2.87 -4.70
CA PHE A 83 -1.37 -2.98 -5.95
C PHE A 83 -1.71 -4.45 -6.25
N ASN A 84 -2.84 -4.92 -5.71
CA ASN A 84 -3.37 -6.27 -5.89
C ASN A 84 -4.82 -6.26 -6.42
N GLU A 85 -5.44 -7.43 -6.54
CA GLU A 85 -6.84 -7.55 -7.00
C GLU A 85 -7.82 -6.76 -6.15
N LYS A 86 -7.62 -6.75 -4.82
CA LYS A 86 -8.44 -5.94 -3.90
C LYS A 86 -8.33 -4.45 -4.24
N TYR A 87 -7.13 -3.94 -4.47
CA TYR A 87 -6.94 -2.55 -4.90
C TYR A 87 -7.67 -2.26 -6.22
N VAL A 88 -7.54 -3.15 -7.21
CA VAL A 88 -8.20 -2.98 -8.51
C VAL A 88 -9.73 -2.98 -8.36
N SER A 89 -10.28 -3.90 -7.57
CA SER A 89 -11.72 -3.95 -7.27
C SER A 89 -12.20 -2.69 -6.53
N ASP A 90 -11.51 -2.30 -5.47
CA ASP A 90 -11.95 -1.22 -4.58
C ASP A 90 -11.79 0.19 -5.19
N TYR A 91 -10.86 0.36 -6.13
CA TYR A 91 -10.49 1.69 -6.64
C TYR A 91 -10.64 1.88 -8.16
N ILE A 92 -10.55 0.81 -8.97
CA ILE A 92 -10.60 0.89 -10.45
C ILE A 92 -11.95 0.41 -11.01
N PHE A 93 -12.52 -0.69 -10.51
CA PHE A 93 -13.80 -1.20 -11.04
C PHE A 93 -14.97 -0.84 -10.12
N GLN A 94 -15.37 0.44 -10.12
CA GLN A 94 -16.58 0.86 -9.39
C GLN A 94 -17.81 0.89 -10.33
N PRO A 95 -19.02 0.57 -9.83
CA PRO A 95 -20.22 0.45 -10.68
C PRO A 95 -20.57 1.70 -11.49
N ASN A 96 -20.22 2.88 -10.96
CA ASN A 96 -20.61 4.18 -11.51
C ASN A 96 -19.42 5.03 -11.99
N GLU A 97 -18.18 4.64 -11.67
CA GLU A 97 -16.96 5.38 -12.05
C GLU A 97 -15.77 4.43 -12.25
N LEU A 98 -14.91 4.72 -13.22
CA LEU A 98 -13.70 3.95 -13.51
C LEU A 98 -12.55 4.23 -12.53
N ILE A 99 -12.53 5.41 -11.92
CA ILE A 99 -11.54 5.79 -10.90
C ILE A 99 -12.26 6.69 -9.91
N LYS A 100 -12.31 6.26 -8.64
CA LYS A 100 -12.90 7.06 -7.57
C LYS A 100 -12.16 8.40 -7.45
N ASN A 101 -12.90 9.50 -7.33
CA ASN A 101 -12.35 10.86 -7.28
C ASN A 101 -11.55 11.25 -8.54
N SER A 102 -11.93 10.74 -9.71
CA SER A 102 -11.28 11.07 -11.00
C SER A 102 -11.10 12.58 -11.23
N PHE A 103 -12.07 13.40 -10.80
CA PHE A 103 -11.95 14.85 -10.84
C PHE A 103 -10.77 15.38 -10.01
N GLU A 104 -10.61 14.92 -8.77
CA GLU A 104 -9.50 15.34 -7.91
C GLU A 104 -8.14 14.91 -8.50
N ILE A 105 -8.09 13.73 -9.11
CA ILE A 105 -6.87 13.13 -9.64
C ILE A 105 -6.44 13.78 -10.96
N PHE A 106 -7.39 14.00 -11.88
CA PHE A 106 -7.09 14.42 -13.25
C PHE A 106 -7.33 15.90 -13.51
N ILE A 107 -8.25 16.54 -12.77
CA ILE A 107 -8.75 17.89 -13.11
C ILE A 107 -8.38 18.94 -12.06
N LYS A 108 -8.44 18.59 -10.76
CA LYS A 108 -8.19 19.51 -9.64
C LYS A 108 -6.68 19.73 -9.41
N THR A 109 -6.04 20.24 -10.44
CA THR A 109 -4.69 20.76 -10.37
C THR A 109 -4.67 22.05 -9.55
N SER A 110 -3.48 22.44 -9.07
CA SER A 110 -3.26 23.74 -8.43
C SER A 110 -3.72 24.91 -9.31
N GLN A 111 -3.59 24.80 -10.63
CA GLN A 111 -4.07 25.80 -11.57
C GLN A 111 -5.61 25.88 -11.62
N TYR A 112 -6.29 24.73 -11.63
CA TYR A 112 -7.75 24.69 -11.53
C TYR A 112 -8.24 25.37 -10.24
N GLU A 113 -7.58 25.12 -9.11
CA GLU A 113 -7.95 25.75 -7.83
C GLU A 113 -7.77 27.27 -7.86
N ASN A 114 -6.69 27.76 -8.47
CA ASN A 114 -6.42 29.19 -8.61
C ASN A 114 -7.48 29.88 -9.47
N HIS A 115 -7.80 29.36 -10.65
CA HIS A 115 -8.87 29.92 -11.49
C HIS A 115 -10.23 29.89 -10.79
N THR A 116 -10.53 28.82 -10.03
CA THR A 116 -11.77 28.72 -9.26
C THR A 116 -11.83 29.79 -8.16
N LYS A 117 -10.70 30.12 -7.51
CA LYS A 117 -10.61 31.22 -6.54
C LYS A 117 -10.86 32.58 -7.20
N GLU A 118 -10.23 32.85 -8.34
CA GLU A 118 -10.42 34.11 -9.10
C GLU A 118 -11.87 34.32 -9.50
N ILE A 119 -12.53 33.28 -10.04
CA ILE A 119 -13.96 33.33 -10.39
C ILE A 119 -14.81 33.66 -9.16
N LYS A 120 -14.54 33.03 -8.01
CA LYS A 120 -15.26 33.31 -6.76
C LYS A 120 -15.07 34.75 -6.29
N GLU A 121 -13.87 35.32 -6.46
CA GLU A 121 -13.61 36.72 -6.13
C GLU A 121 -14.36 37.70 -7.04
N LEU A 122 -14.37 37.43 -8.35
CA LEU A 122 -15.14 38.24 -9.32
C LEU A 122 -16.64 38.21 -9.01
N LEU A 123 -17.19 37.02 -8.71
CA LEU A 123 -18.60 36.87 -8.34
C LEU A 123 -18.94 37.59 -7.02
N LYS A 124 -18.04 37.58 -6.03
CA LYS A 124 -18.21 38.35 -4.79
C LYS A 124 -18.26 39.85 -5.07
N LYS A 125 -17.32 40.38 -5.86
CA LYS A 125 -17.28 41.80 -6.24
C LYS A 125 -18.56 42.25 -6.95
N ASN A 126 -19.10 41.42 -7.84
CA ASN A 126 -20.35 41.73 -8.53
C ASN A 126 -21.58 41.66 -7.61
N LYS A 127 -21.62 40.73 -6.65
CA LYS A 127 -22.70 40.66 -5.66
C LYS A 127 -22.71 41.80 -4.64
N SER A 128 -21.56 42.41 -4.36
CA SER A 128 -21.46 43.60 -3.49
C SER A 128 -21.82 44.92 -4.18
N ASN A 129 -22.02 44.91 -5.50
CA ASN A 129 -22.39 46.08 -6.31
C ASN A 129 -23.90 46.14 -6.62
N PHE A 130 -24.69 45.22 -6.05
CA PHE A 130 -26.15 45.24 -6.01
C PHE A 130 -26.60 45.29 -4.55
#